data_AF-A0A9D8CKU6-F1
#
_entry.id   AF-A0A9D8CKU6-F1
#
_cell.length_a   1.000
_cell.length_b   1.000
_cell.length_c   1.000
_cell.angle_alpha   90.00
_cell.angle_beta   90.00
_cell.angle_gamma   90.00
#
_symmetry.space_group_name_H-M   'P 1'
#
loop_
_entity.id
_entity.type
_entity.pdbx_description
1 polymer ?
#
loop_
_entity_poly.entity_id
_entity_poly.type
_entity_poly.pdbx_seq_one_letter_code
_entity_poly.pdbx_strand_id
1 'polypeptide(L)'
;MPFALSRRQLYDLVWSEPMQRLAKQIGISDVALAKSCRKIDVPVPERGYWNKLHAGKRVHRVELSPADLGTAKGIEISGTLNDELKSRLAASPESAIEEKIEILTERFAKRLGKVTVPKNFDKAHPLIAKLLEKDETIRQAKLTERFYWR
;
A
#
# COMPACT_ATOMS: atom_id res chain seq x y z
N MET A 1 -19.78 -9.84 8.57
CA MET A 1 -18.46 -10.50 8.66
C MET A 1 -17.48 -9.68 7.86
N PRO A 2 -16.34 -9.23 8.41
CA PRO A 2 -15.33 -8.57 7.59
C PRO A 2 -14.74 -9.57 6.58
N PHE A 3 -14.48 -9.11 5.36
CA PHE A 3 -13.76 -9.88 4.34
C PHE A 3 -12.60 -9.05 3.80
N ALA A 4 -11.51 -9.72 3.42
CA ALA A 4 -10.32 -9.07 2.88
C ALA A 4 -10.38 -8.98 1.35
N LEU A 5 -10.03 -7.83 0.79
CA LEU A 5 -9.82 -7.63 -0.65
C LEU A 5 -8.41 -7.12 -0.91
N SER A 6 -7.76 -7.64 -1.94
CA SER A 6 -6.49 -7.07 -2.44
C SER A 6 -6.71 -5.76 -3.17
N ARG A 7 -5.65 -4.94 -3.27
CA ARG A 7 -5.66 -3.66 -4.00
C ARG A 7 -6.10 -3.82 -5.45
N ARG A 8 -5.63 -4.87 -6.12
CA ARG A 8 -5.97 -5.15 -7.53
C ARG A 8 -7.42 -5.60 -7.68
N GLN A 9 -7.90 -6.49 -6.82
CA GLN A 9 -9.31 -6.91 -6.82
C GLN A 9 -10.25 -5.73 -6.60
N LEU A 10 -9.93 -4.83 -5.65
CA LEU A 10 -10.75 -3.65 -5.40
C LEU A 10 -10.77 -2.72 -6.63
N TYR A 11 -9.62 -2.52 -7.28
CA TYR A 11 -9.53 -1.78 -8.53
C TYR A 11 -10.38 -2.40 -9.64
N ASP A 12 -10.27 -3.70 -9.88
CA ASP A 12 -11.04 -4.37 -10.93
C ASP A 12 -12.54 -4.30 -10.69
N LEU A 13 -12.98 -4.43 -9.43
CA LEU A 13 -14.38 -4.23 -9.06
C LEU A 13 -14.84 -2.80 -9.38
N VAL A 14 -14.15 -1.79 -8.86
CA VAL A 14 -14.51 -0.37 -9.01
C VAL A 14 -14.54 0.09 -10.47
N TRP A 15 -13.70 -0.49 -11.32
CA TRP A 15 -13.65 -0.18 -12.75
C TRP A 15 -14.54 -1.07 -13.63
N SER A 16 -15.17 -2.11 -13.07
CA SER A 16 -16.14 -2.96 -13.76
C SER A 16 -17.57 -2.45 -13.67
N GLU A 17 -17.94 -1.83 -12.54
CA GLU A 17 -19.31 -1.40 -12.26
C GLU A 17 -19.38 -0.08 -11.47
N PRO A 18 -20.50 0.65 -11.54
CA PRO A 18 -20.74 1.82 -10.70
C PRO A 18 -20.66 1.50 -9.21
N MET A 19 -19.94 2.33 -8.45
CA MET A 19 -19.79 2.18 -7.00
C MET A 19 -21.10 2.04 -6.24
N GLN A 20 -22.17 2.70 -6.70
CA GLN A 20 -23.50 2.58 -6.08
C GLN A 20 -24.06 1.16 -6.16
N ARG A 21 -23.82 0.43 -7.26
CA ARG A 21 -24.24 -0.98 -7.38
C ARG A 21 -23.36 -1.89 -6.52
N LEU A 22 -22.05 -1.70 -6.60
CA LEU A 22 -21.08 -2.45 -5.79
C LEU A 22 -21.35 -2.30 -4.28
N ALA A 23 -21.59 -1.07 -3.82
CA ALA A 23 -21.89 -0.77 -2.43
C ALA A 23 -23.15 -1.50 -1.96
N LYS A 24 -24.21 -1.53 -2.79
CA LYS A 24 -25.44 -2.29 -2.51
C LYS A 24 -25.19 -3.80 -2.45
N GLN A 25 -24.41 -4.35 -3.39
CA GLN A 25 -24.08 -5.78 -3.41
C GLN A 25 -23.21 -6.21 -2.22
N ILE A 26 -22.33 -5.33 -1.75
CA ILE A 26 -21.44 -5.56 -0.60
C ILE A 26 -22.17 -5.27 0.74
N GLY A 27 -23.32 -4.60 0.69
CA GLY A 27 -24.07 -4.20 1.89
C GLY A 27 -23.41 -3.05 2.67
N ILE A 28 -22.66 -2.17 2.00
CA ILE A 28 -22.00 -1.00 2.59
C ILE A 28 -22.44 0.30 1.92
N SER A 29 -22.11 1.45 2.51
CA SER A 29 -22.30 2.73 1.83
C SER A 29 -21.25 2.96 0.75
N ASP A 30 -21.63 3.70 -0.29
CA ASP A 30 -20.74 4.13 -1.37
C ASP A 30 -19.59 5.00 -0.84
N VAL A 31 -19.84 5.82 0.18
CA VAL A 31 -18.81 6.60 0.89
C VAL A 31 -17.82 5.69 1.64
N ALA A 32 -18.30 4.62 2.28
CA ALA A 32 -17.42 3.65 2.94
C ALA A 32 -16.53 2.93 1.91
N LEU A 33 -17.10 2.50 0.78
CA LEU A 33 -16.33 1.91 -0.32
C LEU A 33 -15.28 2.90 -0.88
N ALA A 34 -15.65 4.18 -1.02
CA ALA A 34 -14.74 5.23 -1.46
C ALA A 34 -13.57 5.44 -0.48
N LYS A 35 -13.84 5.43 0.83
CA LYS A 35 -12.81 5.52 1.87
C LYS A 35 -11.85 4.33 1.80
N SER A 36 -12.39 3.13 1.58
CA SER A 36 -11.58 1.93 1.41
C SER A 36 -10.64 2.04 0.21
N CYS A 37 -11.13 2.52 -0.93
CA CYS A 37 -10.30 2.75 -2.12
C CYS A 37 -9.16 3.74 -1.85
N ARG A 38 -9.46 4.87 -1.19
CA ARG A 38 -8.45 5.89 -0.84
C ARG A 38 -7.39 5.38 0.11
N LYS A 39 -7.75 4.52 1.07
CA LYS A 39 -6.82 3.98 2.08
C LYS A 39 -5.72 3.12 1.45
N ILE A 40 -6.01 2.44 0.34
CA ILE A 40 -5.05 1.60 -0.40
C ILE A 40 -4.66 2.21 -1.75
N ASP A 41 -4.84 3.52 -1.91
CA ASP A 41 -4.47 4.28 -3.10
C ASP A 41 -4.96 3.67 -4.41
N VAL A 42 -6.23 3.23 -4.44
CA VAL A 42 -6.89 2.75 -5.65
C VAL A 42 -7.55 3.92 -6.36
N PRO A 43 -7.21 4.20 -7.63
CA PRO A 43 -7.85 5.26 -8.39
C PRO A 43 -9.32 4.90 -8.63
N VAL A 44 -10.20 5.85 -8.37
CA VAL A 44 -11.66 5.72 -8.52
C VAL A 44 -12.08 6.45 -9.80
N PRO A 45 -13.01 5.92 -10.61
CA PRO A 45 -13.51 6.60 -11.79
C PRO A 45 -14.12 7.97 -11.42
N GLU A 46 -13.90 8.95 -12.30
CA GLU A 46 -14.43 10.30 -12.11
C GLU A 46 -15.96 10.33 -12.04
N ARG A 47 -16.50 11.39 -11.42
CA ARG A 47 -17.95 11.63 -11.41
C ARG A 47 -18.45 11.72 -12.86
N GLY A 48 -19.44 10.90 -13.19
CA GLY A 48 -20.01 10.83 -14.53
C GLY A 48 -19.21 9.98 -15.54
N TYR A 49 -18.12 9.31 -15.14
CA TYR A 49 -17.41 8.34 -15.98
C TYR A 49 -18.39 7.32 -16.58
N TRP A 50 -19.22 6.70 -15.74
CA TRP A 50 -20.23 5.73 -16.17
C TRP A 50 -21.28 6.33 -17.10
N ASN A 51 -21.72 7.56 -16.85
CA ASN A 51 -22.67 8.25 -17.74
C ASN A 51 -22.05 8.53 -19.12
N LYS A 52 -20.78 8.95 -19.16
CA LYS A 52 -20.03 9.16 -20.42
C LYS A 52 -19.87 7.84 -21.18
N LEU A 53 -19.54 6.75 -20.47
CA LEU A 53 -19.42 5.41 -21.06
C LEU A 53 -20.75 4.92 -21.65
N HIS A 54 -21.86 5.05 -20.91
CA HIS A 54 -23.19 4.69 -21.40
C HIS A 54 -23.64 5.56 -22.59
N ALA A 55 -23.22 6.83 -22.63
CA ALA A 55 -23.48 7.72 -23.75
C ALA A 55 -22.55 7.49 -24.96
N GLY A 56 -21.72 6.43 -24.95
CA GLY A 56 -20.81 6.10 -26.05
C GLY A 56 -19.65 7.09 -26.22
N LYS A 57 -19.38 7.95 -25.23
CA LYS A 57 -18.26 8.91 -25.30
C LYS A 57 -16.94 8.20 -24.99
N ARG A 58 -15.86 8.72 -25.56
CA ARG A 58 -14.50 8.28 -25.22
C ARG A 58 -14.23 8.57 -23.74
N VAL A 59 -13.92 7.52 -22.99
CA VAL A 59 -13.52 7.61 -21.58
C VAL A 59 -12.13 7.02 -21.40
N HIS A 60 -11.37 7.57 -20.45
CA HIS A 60 -10.04 7.08 -20.12
C HIS A 60 -10.09 6.32 -18.80
N ARG A 61 -9.61 5.08 -18.80
CA ARG A 61 -9.41 4.28 -17.59
C ARG A 61 -8.03 4.56 -17.04
N VAL A 62 -7.97 5.08 -15.82
CA VAL A 62 -6.71 5.33 -15.12
C VAL A 62 -6.15 3.99 -14.68
N GLU A 63 -4.92 3.68 -15.09
CA GLU A 63 -4.25 2.45 -14.70
C GLU A 63 -3.92 2.42 -13.21
N LEU A 64 -3.89 1.21 -12.63
CA LEU A 64 -3.52 1.03 -11.24
C LEU A 64 -2.02 1.30 -11.07
N SER A 65 -1.69 2.42 -10.43
CA SER A 65 -0.31 2.77 -10.11
C SER A 65 0.35 1.67 -9.25
N PRO A 66 1.61 1.30 -9.49
CA PRO A 66 2.28 0.29 -8.68
C PRO A 66 2.43 0.78 -7.23
N ALA A 67 2.33 -0.15 -6.28
CA ALA A 67 2.22 0.17 -4.84
C ALA A 67 3.38 1.04 -4.37
N ASP A 68 3.09 2.06 -3.57
CA ASP A 68 4.11 2.91 -2.95
C ASP A 68 4.46 2.41 -1.55
N LEU A 69 5.59 2.87 -1.00
CA LEU A 69 6.06 2.50 0.34
C LEU A 69 4.97 2.74 1.39
N GLY A 70 4.62 1.68 2.13
CA GLY A 70 3.60 1.72 3.18
C GLY A 70 2.16 1.60 2.70
N THR A 71 1.91 1.44 1.39
CA THR A 71 0.56 1.14 0.89
C THR A 71 0.20 -0.29 1.24
N ALA A 72 -0.93 -0.49 1.93
CA ALA A 72 -1.38 -1.83 2.29
C ALA A 72 -1.75 -2.63 1.03
N LYS A 73 -1.31 -3.90 0.95
CA LYS A 73 -1.61 -4.80 -0.18
C LYS A 73 -3.11 -5.15 -0.29
N GLY A 74 -3.86 -4.97 0.80
CA GLY A 74 -5.30 -5.21 0.85
C GLY A 74 -5.98 -4.46 1.99
N ILE A 75 -7.31 -4.56 2.01
CA ILE A 75 -8.17 -3.94 3.01
C ILE A 75 -9.27 -4.89 3.45
N GLU A 76 -9.61 -4.83 4.74
CA GLU A 76 -10.78 -5.50 5.28
C GLU A 76 -12.00 -4.59 5.16
N ILE A 77 -13.07 -5.11 4.59
CA ILE A 77 -14.35 -4.42 4.44
C ILE A 77 -15.41 -5.14 5.25
N SER A 78 -16.06 -4.41 6.15
CA SER A 78 -17.17 -4.90 6.95
C SER A 78 -18.45 -4.91 6.13
N GLY A 79 -18.74 -6.04 5.46
CA GLY A 79 -19.92 -6.19 4.61
C GLY A 79 -20.32 -7.65 4.41
N THR A 80 -21.17 -7.91 3.43
CA THR A 80 -21.54 -9.25 2.98
C THR A 80 -21.29 -9.34 1.48
N LEU A 81 -20.41 -10.26 1.07
CA LEU A 81 -20.20 -10.54 -0.34
C LEU A 81 -21.33 -11.45 -0.84
N ASN A 82 -22.03 -11.00 -1.88
CA ASN A 82 -22.91 -11.88 -2.66
C ASN A 82 -22.09 -12.94 -3.41
N ASP A 83 -22.70 -14.10 -3.68
CA ASP A 83 -22.04 -15.23 -4.34
C ASP A 83 -21.46 -14.88 -5.72
N GLU A 84 -22.10 -13.97 -6.45
CA GLU A 84 -21.62 -13.45 -7.73
C GLU A 84 -20.30 -12.68 -7.59
N LEU A 85 -20.18 -11.80 -6.59
CA LEU A 85 -18.92 -11.08 -6.35
C LEU A 85 -17.84 -12.02 -5.86
N LYS A 86 -18.22 -13.02 -5.05
CA LYS A 86 -17.30 -14.04 -4.55
C LYS A 86 -16.70 -14.87 -5.68
N SER A 87 -17.51 -15.27 -6.67
CA SER A 87 -17.02 -16.02 -7.84
C SER A 87 -16.10 -15.16 -8.72
N ARG A 88 -16.45 -13.89 -8.96
CA ARG A 88 -15.60 -12.94 -9.71
C ARG A 88 -14.25 -12.69 -9.05
N LEU A 89 -14.24 -12.57 -7.73
CA LEU A 89 -13.03 -12.38 -6.95
C LEU A 89 -12.14 -13.64 -6.94
N ALA A 90 -12.74 -14.82 -6.90
CA ALA A 90 -12.03 -16.10 -7.01
C ALA A 90 -11.48 -16.36 -8.43
N ALA A 91 -12.17 -15.84 -9.46
CA ALA A 91 -11.76 -15.98 -10.85
C ALA A 91 -10.67 -14.99 -11.27
N SER A 92 -10.50 -13.89 -10.53
CA SER A 92 -9.34 -13.01 -10.73
C SER A 92 -8.13 -13.72 -10.14
N PRO A 93 -7.20 -14.24 -10.95
CA PRO A 93 -5.97 -14.79 -10.41
C PRO A 93 -5.35 -13.66 -9.60
N GLU A 94 -4.97 -13.94 -8.36
CA GLU A 94 -3.98 -13.13 -7.66
C GLU A 94 -2.77 -13.10 -8.58
N SER A 95 -2.71 -12.12 -9.49
CA SER A 95 -1.48 -11.76 -10.13
C SER A 95 -0.71 -11.03 -9.04
N ALA A 96 -0.21 -11.83 -8.09
CA ALA A 96 1.07 -11.66 -7.46
C ALA A 96 2.07 -11.47 -8.60
N ILE A 97 2.06 -10.26 -9.17
CA ILE A 97 3.28 -9.69 -9.66
C ILE A 97 4.00 -9.41 -8.34
N GLU A 98 4.70 -10.44 -7.87
CA GLU A 98 5.81 -10.29 -6.96
C GLU A 98 6.71 -9.31 -7.71
N GLU A 99 6.53 -8.00 -7.48
CA GLU A 99 7.40 -7.00 -8.06
C GLU A 99 8.80 -7.40 -7.58
N LYS A 100 9.59 -7.98 -8.49
CA LYS A 100 10.90 -8.54 -8.16
C LYS A 100 11.66 -7.45 -7.40
N ILE A 101 12.35 -7.83 -6.34
CA ILE A 101 13.09 -6.89 -5.47
C ILE A 101 13.94 -5.93 -6.32
N GLU A 102 14.52 -6.42 -7.41
CA GLU A 102 15.25 -5.65 -8.44
C GLU A 102 14.45 -4.46 -9.04
N ILE A 103 13.21 -4.71 -9.46
CA ILE A 103 12.37 -3.68 -10.09
C ILE A 103 12.01 -2.60 -9.07
N LEU A 104 11.76 -3.02 -7.83
CA LEU A 104 11.50 -2.12 -6.72
C LEU A 104 12.73 -1.26 -6.41
N THR A 105 13.90 -1.87 -6.25
CA THR A 105 15.14 -1.14 -5.94
C THR A 105 15.49 -0.13 -7.03
N GLU A 106 15.34 -0.49 -8.30
CA GLU A 106 15.54 0.44 -9.42
C GLU A 106 14.56 1.63 -9.40
N ARG A 107 13.27 1.36 -9.20
CA ARG A 107 12.24 2.40 -9.10
C ARG A 107 12.55 3.37 -7.95
N PHE A 108 12.95 2.82 -6.80
CA PHE A 108 13.30 3.63 -5.63
C PHE A 108 14.60 4.40 -5.82
N ALA A 109 15.63 3.80 -6.42
CA ALA A 109 16.89 4.48 -6.72
C ALA A 109 16.68 5.72 -7.60
N LYS A 110 15.83 5.61 -8.64
CA LYS A 110 15.45 6.74 -9.50
C LYS A 110 14.76 7.86 -8.71
N ARG A 111 13.89 7.52 -7.75
CA ARG A 111 13.12 8.48 -6.95
C ARG A 111 13.95 9.17 -5.87
N LEU A 112 14.82 8.44 -5.18
CA LEU A 112 15.62 8.96 -4.06
C LEU A 112 16.79 9.84 -4.53
N GLY A 113 17.26 9.65 -5.77
CA GLY A 113 18.41 10.39 -6.29
C GLY A 113 19.70 10.04 -5.54
N LYS A 114 20.61 11.02 -5.41
CA LYS A 114 21.91 10.81 -4.74
C LYS A 114 21.76 10.89 -3.21
N VAL A 115 21.49 9.75 -2.58
CA VAL A 115 21.55 9.62 -1.12
C VAL A 115 22.99 9.30 -0.71
N THR A 116 23.63 10.22 0.00
CA THR A 116 24.97 9.99 0.57
C THR A 116 24.82 9.64 2.05
N VAL A 117 25.02 8.37 2.39
CA VAL A 117 25.10 7.94 3.79
C VAL A 117 26.57 8.02 4.21
N PRO A 118 26.95 8.91 5.15
CA PRO A 118 28.32 8.96 5.63
C PRO A 118 28.64 7.66 6.38
N LYS A 119 29.84 7.11 6.18
CA LYS A 119 30.28 5.89 6.87
C LYS A 119 30.43 6.09 8.38
N ASN A 120 30.77 7.30 8.78
CA ASN A 120 31.00 7.70 10.16
C ASN A 120 30.08 8.87 10.54
N PHE A 121 29.77 8.98 11.82
CA PHE A 121 28.99 10.07 12.38
C PHE A 121 29.82 11.33 12.70
N ASP A 122 30.97 11.52 12.03
CA ASP A 122 31.92 12.62 12.29
C ASP A 122 31.31 14.02 12.12
N LYS A 123 30.27 14.14 11.28
CA LYS A 123 29.51 15.39 11.06
C LYS A 123 28.11 15.34 11.69
N ALA A 124 27.87 14.46 12.65
CA ALA A 124 26.58 14.36 13.31
C ALA A 124 26.33 15.60 14.20
N HIS A 125 25.06 15.88 14.45
CA HIS A 125 24.67 16.92 15.39
C HIS A 125 25.23 16.62 16.80
N PRO A 126 25.66 17.62 17.59
CA PRO A 126 26.30 17.41 18.90
C PRO A 126 25.51 16.52 19.87
N LEU A 127 24.17 16.53 19.80
CA LEU A 127 23.32 15.64 20.61
C LEU A 127 23.49 14.17 20.26
N ILE A 128 23.70 13.85 18.98
CA ILE A 128 23.94 12.47 18.51
C ILE A 128 25.33 12.01 18.98
N ALA A 129 26.34 12.88 18.90
CA ALA A 129 27.68 12.58 19.42
C ALA A 129 27.64 12.24 20.92
N LYS A 130 26.94 13.05 21.73
CA LYS A 130 26.74 12.76 23.17
C LYS A 130 26.03 11.43 23.44
N LEU A 131 25.06 11.07 22.59
CA LEU A 131 24.38 9.78 22.69
C LEU A 131 25.33 8.62 22.36
N LEU A 132 26.15 8.75 21.32
CA LEU A 132 27.13 7.74 20.95
C LEU A 132 28.18 7.54 22.04
N GLU A 133 28.69 8.61 22.63
CA GLU A 133 29.61 8.55 23.78
C GLU A 133 28.96 7.78 24.95
N LYS A 134 27.70 8.08 25.25
CA LYS A 134 26.95 7.37 26.30
C LYS A 134 26.79 5.88 25.96
N ASP A 135 26.43 5.55 24.74
CA ASP A 135 26.28 4.15 24.30
C ASP A 135 27.60 3.39 24.35
N GLU A 136 28.72 4.02 24.02
CA GLU A 136 30.07 3.45 24.15
C GLU A 136 30.43 3.16 25.61
N THR A 137 30.13 4.09 26.53
CA THR A 137 30.38 3.85 27.97
C THR A 137 29.57 2.67 28.50
N ILE A 138 28.30 2.56 28.09
CA ILE A 138 27.43 1.43 28.44
C ILE A 138 27.98 0.14 27.84
N ARG A 139 28.45 0.17 26.59
CA ARG A 139 29.04 -1.00 25.92
C ARG A 139 30.30 -1.47 26.63
N GLN A 140 31.18 -0.57 27.03
CA GLN A 140 32.40 -0.90 27.77
C GLN A 140 32.11 -1.47 29.16
N ALA A 141 31.16 -0.86 29.88
CA ALA A 141 30.70 -1.38 31.17
C ALA A 141 30.18 -2.82 31.03
N LYS A 142 29.32 -3.06 30.02
CA LYS A 142 28.79 -4.40 29.72
C LYS A 142 29.87 -5.40 29.33
N LEU A 143 30.85 -5.03 28.49
CA LEU A 143 31.97 -5.91 28.12
C LEU A 143 32.80 -6.37 29.32
N THR A 144 32.85 -5.54 30.36
CA THR A 144 33.60 -5.80 31.60
C THR A 144 32.78 -6.62 32.61
N GLU A 145 31.46 -6.70 32.43
CA GLU A 145 30.60 -7.54 33.26
C GLU A 145 30.91 -9.02 33.07
N ARG A 146 30.98 -9.73 34.18
CA ARG A 146 31.28 -11.16 34.26
C ARG A 146 30.31 -12.06 33.47
N PHE A 147 29.13 -11.54 33.10
CA PHE A 147 28.06 -12.25 32.37
C PHE A 147 27.91 -11.81 30.91
N TYR A 148 28.86 -11.04 30.37
CA TYR A 148 28.87 -10.73 28.93
C TYR A 148 29.20 -12.00 28.15
N TRP A 149 28.29 -12.43 27.25
CA TRP A 149 28.48 -13.63 26.45
C TRP A 149 29.76 -13.49 25.60
N ARG A 150 30.68 -14.45 25.80
CA ARG A 150 31.96 -14.57 25.07
C ARG A 150 31.78 -15.33 23.76
#